data_AF-A0A351MTQ7-F1
#
_entry.id   AF-A0A351MTQ7-F1
#
_cell.length_a   1.000
_cell.length_b   1.000
_cell.length_c   1.000
_cell.angle_alpha   90.00
_cell.angle_beta   90.00
_cell.angle_gamma   90.00
#
_symmetry.space_group_name_H-M   'P 1'
#
loop_
_entity.id
_entity.type
_entity.pdbx_description
1 polymer ?
#
loop_
_entity_poly.entity_id
_entity_poly.type
_entity_poly.pdbx_seq_one_letter_code
_entity_poly.pdbx_strand_id
1 'polypeptide(L)'
;MTQTFQYQEPFPLGPDTTKYRLLTREYVSVKSFEGKPMLKVEPAALTLLANQAFHDINFFMRTAHLEQVAAILSDGEASANDRAVALAMLRN
;
A
#
# COMPACT_ATOMS: atom_id res chain seq x y z
N MET A 1 -28.18 -35.62 13.16
CA MET A 1 -26.79 -35.43 12.70
C MET A 1 -26.38 -34.04 13.15
N THR A 2 -25.38 -33.93 14.02
CA THR A 2 -24.88 -32.64 14.49
C THR A 2 -23.95 -32.05 13.44
N GLN A 3 -24.25 -30.84 12.99
CA GLN A 3 -23.45 -30.12 12.00
C GLN A 3 -22.05 -29.81 12.59
N THR A 4 -21.00 -30.11 11.83
CA THR A 4 -19.62 -29.79 12.20
C THR A 4 -19.41 -28.27 12.16
N PHE A 5 -18.80 -27.72 13.22
CA PHE A 5 -18.42 -26.30 13.25
C PHE A 5 -17.37 -26.01 12.17
N GLN A 6 -17.64 -25.00 11.34
CA GLN A 6 -16.69 -24.47 10.38
C GLN A 6 -16.43 -23.00 10.72
N TYR A 7 -15.20 -22.70 11.11
CA TYR A 7 -14.76 -21.33 11.33
C TYR A 7 -14.66 -20.60 9.99
N GLN A 8 -15.16 -19.37 9.93
CA GLN A 8 -15.02 -18.48 8.78
C GLN A 8 -14.36 -17.17 9.24
N GLU A 9 -13.34 -16.75 8.50
CA GLU A 9 -12.68 -15.46 8.75
C GLU A 9 -13.66 -14.31 8.45
N PRO A 10 -13.81 -13.34 9.36
CA PRO A 10 -14.70 -12.19 9.11
C PRO A 10 -14.24 -11.30 7.95
N PHE A 11 -12.95 -11.28 7.67
CA PHE A 11 -12.33 -10.38 6.68
C PHE A 11 -11.33 -11.15 5.80
N PRO A 12 -11.81 -11.99 4.86
CA PRO A 12 -10.92 -12.69 3.94
C PRO A 12 -10.17 -11.67 3.08
N LEU A 13 -8.85 -11.83 2.99
CA LEU A 13 -8.01 -10.94 2.19
C LEU A 13 -8.20 -11.22 0.70
N GLY A 14 -8.28 -10.15 -0.09
CA GLY A 14 -8.23 -10.21 -1.55
C GLY A 14 -6.80 -10.38 -2.09
N PRO A 15 -6.62 -10.47 -3.41
CA PRO A 15 -5.30 -10.52 -4.03
C PRO A 15 -4.51 -9.24 -3.75
N ASP A 16 -3.24 -9.37 -3.38
CA ASP A 16 -2.32 -8.23 -3.28
C ASP A 16 -1.72 -7.92 -4.67
N THR A 17 -2.20 -6.84 -5.28
CA THR A 17 -1.68 -6.33 -6.56
C THR A 17 -0.67 -5.19 -6.37
N THR A 18 -0.25 -4.92 -5.14
CA THR A 18 0.66 -3.82 -4.80
C THR A 18 2.07 -4.12 -5.27
N LYS A 19 2.69 -3.15 -5.94
CA LYS A 19 4.12 -3.23 -6.31
C LYS A 19 4.96 -2.72 -5.16
N TYR A 20 5.89 -3.54 -4.68
CA TYR A 20 6.80 -3.17 -3.59
C TYR A 20 8.20 -2.86 -4.12
N ARG A 21 8.83 -1.86 -3.50
CA ARG A 21 10.25 -1.54 -3.68
C ARG A 21 11.00 -2.03 -2.44
N LEU A 22 12.08 -2.78 -2.65
CA LEU A 22 12.96 -3.21 -1.57
C LEU A 22 13.71 -2.00 -1.00
N LEU A 23 13.59 -1.77 0.31
CA LEU A 23 14.34 -0.71 1.01
C LEU A 23 15.72 -1.18 1.47
N THR A 24 15.78 -2.33 2.15
CA THR A 24 17.02 -2.89 2.69
C THR A 24 16.84 -4.37 3.04
N ARG A 25 17.96 -5.06 3.31
CA ARG A 25 18.02 -6.43 3.85
C ARG A 25 18.71 -6.52 5.23
N GLU A 26 19.23 -5.42 5.75
CA GLU A 26 20.17 -5.43 6.89
C GLU A 26 19.53 -5.82 8.23
N TYR A 27 18.31 -5.34 8.49
CA TYR A 27 17.68 -5.44 9.81
C TYR A 27 16.84 -6.71 10.04
N VAL A 28 16.97 -7.69 9.15
CA VAL A 28 16.21 -8.93 9.20
C VAL A 28 17.14 -10.13 9.23
N SER A 29 16.81 -11.08 10.09
CA SER A 29 17.51 -12.37 10.14
C SER A 29 16.55 -13.47 10.56
N VAL A 30 16.90 -14.72 10.28
CA VAL A 30 16.16 -15.88 10.76
C VAL A 30 16.88 -16.46 11.97
N LYS A 31 16.13 -16.70 13.05
CA LYS A 31 16.59 -17.38 14.27
C LYS A 31 15.70 -18.59 14.54
N SER A 32 16.14 -19.50 15.42
CA SER A 32 15.33 -20.65 15.83
C SER A 32 14.79 -20.44 17.25
N PHE A 33 13.52 -20.75 17.46
CA PHE A 33 12.90 -20.82 18.78
C PHE A 33 12.08 -22.11 18.86
N GLU A 34 12.39 -22.96 19.83
CA GLU A 34 11.78 -24.30 19.98
C GLU A 34 11.78 -25.14 18.69
N GLY A 35 12.88 -25.06 17.93
CA GLY A 35 13.03 -25.77 16.66
C GLY A 35 12.25 -25.16 15.49
N LYS A 36 11.56 -24.04 15.68
CA LYS A 36 10.82 -23.33 14.61
C LYS A 36 11.59 -22.10 14.12
N PRO A 37 11.65 -21.85 12.80
CA PRO A 37 12.24 -20.64 12.27
C PRO A 37 11.39 -19.41 12.63
N MET A 38 12.05 -18.38 13.15
CA MET A 38 11.48 -17.10 13.56
C MET A 38 12.17 -15.98 12.80
N LEU A 39 11.39 -15.08 12.21
CA LEU A 39 11.91 -13.84 11.66
C LEU A 39 12.21 -12.87 12.80
N LYS A 40 13.49 -12.53 12.98
CA LYS A 40 13.93 -11.46 13.88
C LYS A 40 14.03 -10.16 13.07
N VAL A 41 13.29 -9.15 13.50
CA VAL A 41 13.31 -7.80 12.94
C VAL A 41 13.88 -6.85 13.98
N GLU A 42 14.91 -6.09 13.62
CA GLU A 42 15.46 -5.06 14.52
C GLU A 42 14.56 -3.82 14.56
N PRO A 43 14.43 -3.12 15.71
CA PRO A 43 13.58 -1.92 15.81
C PRO A 43 13.94 -0.83 14.80
N ALA A 44 15.22 -0.71 14.43
CA ALA A 44 15.69 0.21 13.41
C ALA A 44 15.02 -0.01 12.03
N ALA A 45 14.60 -1.23 11.72
CA ALA A 45 13.83 -1.52 10.50
C ALA A 45 12.51 -0.76 10.46
N LEU A 46 11.81 -0.69 11.60
CA LEU A 46 10.52 -0.03 11.73
C LEU A 46 10.68 1.48 11.60
N THR A 47 11.73 2.04 12.20
CA THR A 47 12.08 3.46 12.06
C THR A 47 12.40 3.81 10.60
N LEU A 48 13.22 3.01 9.91
CA LEU A 48 13.53 3.23 8.50
C LEU A 48 12.27 3.13 7.63
N LEU A 49 11.46 2.09 7.83
CA LEU A 49 10.24 1.87 7.06
C LEU A 49 9.27 3.04 7.23
N ALA A 50 9.03 3.48 8.47
CA ALA A 50 8.15 4.60 8.75
C ALA A 50 8.68 5.89 8.11
N ASN A 51 9.96 6.21 8.30
CA ASN A 51 10.57 7.42 7.73
C ASN A 51 10.43 7.45 6.20
N GLN A 52 10.73 6.34 5.52
CA GLN A 52 10.61 6.27 4.07
C GLN A 52 9.14 6.36 3.63
N ALA A 53 8.23 5.68 4.33
CA ALA A 53 6.81 5.71 3.99
C ALA A 53 6.25 7.13 4.14
N PHE A 54 6.53 7.82 5.24
CA PHE A 54 6.07 9.19 5.46
C PHE A 54 6.67 10.18 4.46
N HIS A 55 7.93 10.00 4.06
CA HIS A 55 8.48 10.76 2.95
C HIS A 55 7.68 10.49 1.66
N ASP A 56 7.54 9.23 1.27
CA ASP A 56 6.96 8.89 -0.04
C ASP A 56 5.47 9.27 -0.16
N ILE A 57 4.67 9.11 0.90
CA ILE A 57 3.24 9.48 0.86
C ILE A 57 3.00 10.99 0.82
N ASN A 58 3.98 11.80 1.24
CA ASN A 58 3.86 13.25 1.21
C ASN A 58 4.19 13.84 -0.17
N PHE A 59 4.98 13.14 -0.98
CA PHE A 59 5.46 13.64 -2.27
C PHE A 59 4.93 12.85 -3.47
N PHE A 60 4.37 11.65 -3.27
CA PHE A 60 3.91 10.80 -4.35
C PHE A 60 2.50 10.27 -4.10
N MET A 61 1.79 10.02 -5.19
CA MET A 61 0.47 9.39 -5.22
C MET A 61 0.53 8.03 -5.91
N ARG A 62 -0.47 7.18 -5.65
CA ARG A 62 -0.63 5.93 -6.41
C ARG A 62 -1.00 6.23 -7.86
N THR A 63 -0.43 5.47 -8.79
CA THR A 63 -0.72 5.59 -10.24
C THR A 63 -2.22 5.53 -10.53
N ALA A 64 -2.94 4.58 -9.93
CA ALA A 64 -4.39 4.44 -10.12
C ALA A 64 -5.18 5.70 -9.73
N HIS A 65 -4.73 6.46 -8.72
CA HIS A 65 -5.36 7.72 -8.37
C HIS A 65 -5.06 8.81 -9.40
N LEU A 66 -3.79 8.94 -9.82
CA LEU A 66 -3.39 9.92 -10.83
C LEU A 66 -4.08 9.67 -12.18
N GLU A 67 -4.26 8.40 -12.57
CA GLU A 67 -5.00 8.01 -13.77
C GLU A 67 -6.48 8.45 -13.68
N GLN A 68 -7.11 8.30 -12.52
CA GLN A 68 -8.48 8.79 -12.29
C GLN A 68 -8.57 10.31 -12.43
N VAL A 69 -7.63 11.06 -11.84
CA VAL A 69 -7.62 12.53 -11.94
C VAL A 69 -7.33 12.96 -13.38
N ALA A 70 -6.42 12.29 -14.08
CA ALA A 70 -6.10 12.57 -15.47
C ALA A 70 -7.29 12.32 -16.42
N ALA A 71 -8.09 11.28 -16.17
CA ALA A 71 -9.25 10.96 -16.98
C ALA A 71 -10.28 12.11 -17.06
N ILE A 72 -10.40 12.93 -16.01
CA ILE A 72 -11.27 14.11 -15.97
C ILE A 72 -10.95 15.10 -17.11
N LEU A 73 -9.69 15.19 -17.53
CA LEU A 73 -9.28 16.14 -18.57
C LEU A 73 -9.83 15.78 -19.96
N SER A 74 -10.09 14.49 -20.21
CA SER A 74 -10.65 13.97 -21.46
C SER A 74 -12.15 13.68 -21.40
N ASP A 75 -12.76 13.84 -20.23
CA ASP A 75 -14.18 13.56 -20.03
C ASP A 75 -15.05 14.67 -20.65
N GLY A 76 -15.93 14.26 -21.57
CA GLY A 76 -16.88 15.13 -22.25
C GLY A 76 -18.00 15.65 -21.35
N GLU A 77 -18.29 14.95 -20.25
CA GLU A 77 -19.30 15.36 -19.25
C GLU A 77 -18.72 16.25 -18.15
N ALA A 78 -17.38 16.34 -18.04
CA ALA A 78 -16.74 17.16 -17.02
C ALA A 78 -17.02 18.66 -17.24
N SER A 79 -17.22 19.40 -16.15
CA SER A 79 -17.34 20.84 -16.22
C SER A 79 -15.99 21.51 -16.48
N ALA A 80 -16.01 22.81 -16.80
CA ALA A 80 -14.78 23.60 -16.89
C ALA A 80 -14.02 23.65 -15.55
N ASN A 81 -14.74 23.66 -14.43
CA ASN A 81 -14.14 23.69 -13.10
C ASN A 81 -13.48 22.36 -12.74
N ASP A 82 -14.12 21.23 -13.07
CA ASP A 82 -13.54 19.91 -12.82
C ASP A 82 -12.19 19.77 -13.52
N ARG A 83 -12.13 20.17 -14.80
CA ARG A 83 -10.88 20.16 -15.57
C ARG A 83 -9.83 21.12 -15.01
N ALA A 84 -10.23 22.31 -14.57
CA ALA A 84 -9.31 23.29 -13.99
C ALA A 84 -8.70 22.79 -12.67
N VAL A 85 -9.51 22.19 -11.80
CA VAL A 85 -9.06 21.62 -10.52
C VAL A 85 -8.18 20.40 -10.75
N ALA A 86 -8.58 19.48 -11.64
CA ALA A 86 -7.78 18.31 -11.98
C ALA A 86 -6.40 18.70 -12.52
N LEU A 87 -6.33 19.71 -13.40
CA LEU A 87 -5.07 20.22 -13.92
C LEU A 87 -4.20 20.85 -12.82
N ALA A 88 -4.81 21.56 -11.86
CA ALA A 88 -4.09 22.12 -10.72
C ALA A 88 -3.52 21.01 -9.81
N MET A 89 -4.31 19.97 -9.52
CA MET A 89 -3.88 18.82 -8.71
C MET A 89 -2.72 18.06 -9.36
N LEU A 90 -2.76 17.84 -10.68
CA LEU A 90 -1.71 17.11 -11.40
C LEU A 90 -0.40 17.91 -11.55
N ARG A 91 -0.45 19.24 -11.40
CA ARG A 91 0.73 20.11 -11.49
C ARG A 91 1.40 20.37 -10.14
N ASN A 92 0.70 20.11 -9.05
CA ASN A 92 1.19 20.30 -7.68
C ASN A 92 2.18 19.20 -7.29
#